data_AF-A0A535B2K1-F1
#
_entry.id   AF-A0A535B2K1-F1
#
_cell.length_a   1.000
_cell.length_b   1.000
_cell.length_c   1.000
_cell.angle_alpha   90.00
_cell.angle_beta   90.00
_cell.angle_gamma   90.00
#
_symmetry.space_group_name_H-M   'P 1'
#
loop_
_entity.id
_entity.type
_entity.pdbx_description
1 polymer ?
#
loop_
_entity_poly.entity_id
_entity_poly.type
_entity_poly.pdbx_seq_one_letter_code
_entity_poly.pdbx_strand_id
1 'polypeptide(L)'
;MKYNDGREIEAEKIKQIREELIAVFGALTVSSQSAPYQGSWKYGGVNFIDDIIKIEIIAGSDRKTERFFKGYKEHLKRLLKQIDILITAQNIRTI
;
A
#
# COMPACT_ATOMS: atom_id res chain seq x y z
N MET A 1 -0.61 -11.93 -0.17
CA MET A 1 -0.84 -10.90 0.88
C MET A 1 -1.90 -11.40 1.85
N LYS A 2 -1.68 -11.21 3.16
CA LYS A 2 -2.54 -11.75 4.24
C LYS A 2 -2.87 -10.68 5.28
N TYR A 3 -3.98 -10.87 5.98
CA TYR A 3 -4.27 -10.20 7.25
C TYR A 3 -3.22 -10.56 8.30
N ASN A 4 -3.13 -9.77 9.38
CA ASN A 4 -2.21 -10.07 10.49
C ASN A 4 -2.54 -11.36 11.23
N ASP A 5 -3.75 -11.90 11.08
CA ASP A 5 -4.14 -13.20 11.60
C ASP A 5 -3.85 -14.37 10.63
N GLY A 6 -3.23 -14.08 9.49
CA GLY A 6 -2.82 -15.07 8.48
C GLY A 6 -3.88 -15.40 7.43
N ARG A 7 -5.11 -14.90 7.54
CA ARG A 7 -6.15 -15.08 6.50
C ARG A 7 -5.80 -14.31 5.23
N GLU A 8 -6.24 -14.80 4.08
CA GLU A 8 -6.07 -14.07 2.82
C GLU A 8 -6.92 -12.79 2.80
N ILE A 9 -6.36 -11.74 2.21
CA ILE A 9 -7.11 -10.51 1.94
C ILE A 9 -7.91 -10.71 0.66
N GLU A 10 -9.18 -10.32 0.68
CA GLU A 10 -10.09 -10.44 -0.45
C GLU A 10 -9.62 -9.56 -1.62
N ALA A 11 -9.62 -10.12 -2.83
CA ALA A 11 -9.14 -9.44 -4.04
C ALA A 11 -9.94 -8.15 -4.32
N GLU A 12 -11.23 -8.14 -3.97
CA GLU A 12 -12.15 -7.02 -4.10
C GLU A 12 -11.67 -5.80 -3.31
N LYS A 13 -11.03 -5.99 -2.15
CA LYS A 13 -10.48 -4.88 -1.36
C LYS A 13 -9.31 -4.21 -2.07
N ILE A 14 -8.45 -5.00 -2.69
CA ILE A 14 -7.32 -4.46 -3.47
C ILE A 14 -7.84 -3.75 -4.72
N LYS A 15 -8.88 -4.30 -5.37
CA LYS A 15 -9.55 -3.64 -6.49
C LYS A 15 -10.16 -2.29 -6.07
N GLN A 16 -10.89 -2.25 -4.96
CA GLN A 16 -11.47 -1.03 -4.41
C GLN A 16 -10.41 0.05 -4.15
N ILE A 17 -9.29 -0.31 -3.50
CA ILE A 17 -8.19 0.63 -3.24
C ILE A 17 -7.64 1.22 -4.55
N ARG A 18 -7.50 0.39 -5.59
CA ARG A 18 -7.03 0.86 -6.91
C ARG A 18 -8.01 1.84 -7.54
N GLU A 19 -9.30 1.53 -7.50
CA GLU A 19 -10.35 2.40 -8.06
C GLU A 19 -10.42 3.75 -7.34
N GLU A 20 -10.34 3.75 -6.00
CA GLU A 20 -10.31 4.97 -5.19
C GLU A 20 -9.09 5.85 -5.53
N LEU A 21 -7.91 5.26 -5.64
CA LEU A 21 -6.69 5.98 -5.95
C LEU A 21 -6.69 6.52 -7.38
N ILE A 22 -7.21 5.75 -8.35
CA ILE A 22 -7.39 6.21 -9.74
C ILE A 22 -8.39 7.37 -9.81
N ALA A 23 -9.49 7.30 -9.06
CA ALA A 23 -10.49 8.38 -9.04
C ALA A 23 -9.90 9.71 -8.53
N VAL A 24 -8.91 9.66 -7.65
CA VAL A 24 -8.26 10.86 -7.07
C VAL A 24 -7.09 11.35 -7.91
N PHE A 25 -6.23 10.45 -8.39
CA PHE A 25 -4.95 10.81 -9.02
C PHE A 25 -4.87 10.52 -10.52
N GLY A 26 -5.90 9.90 -11.10
CA GLY A 26 -6.00 9.59 -12.53
C GLY A 26 -5.20 8.36 -12.98
N ALA A 27 -4.14 7.99 -12.28
CA ALA A 27 -3.32 6.81 -12.60
C ALA A 27 -2.58 6.26 -11.38
N LEU A 28 -2.21 4.97 -11.46
CA LEU A 28 -1.30 4.30 -10.53
C LEU A 28 -0.53 3.19 -11.24
N THR A 29 0.60 2.80 -10.68
CA THR A 29 1.31 1.55 -11.00
C THR A 29 1.19 0.61 -9.80
N VAL A 30 1.04 -0.70 -10.03
CA VAL A 30 0.91 -1.68 -8.95
C VAL A 30 1.75 -2.92 -9.25
N SER A 31 2.36 -3.50 -8.22
CA SER A 31 3.02 -4.80 -8.33
C SER A 31 2.03 -5.89 -8.72
N SER A 32 2.51 -6.93 -9.41
CA SER A 32 1.67 -8.07 -9.76
C SER A 32 1.13 -8.77 -8.50
N GLN A 33 -0.16 -9.10 -8.49
CA GLN A 33 -0.73 -9.93 -7.42
C GLN A 33 -0.20 -11.37 -7.46
N SER A 34 0.13 -11.87 -8.66
CA SER A 34 0.71 -13.22 -8.86
C SER A 34 2.22 -13.27 -8.63
N ALA A 35 2.87 -12.10 -8.50
CA ALA A 35 4.28 -11.98 -8.18
C ALA A 35 4.50 -10.76 -7.26
N PRO A 36 4.04 -10.85 -5.99
CA PRO A 36 4.21 -9.77 -5.03
C PRO A 36 5.68 -9.59 -4.67
N TYR A 37 6.01 -8.42 -4.11
CA TYR A 37 7.31 -8.24 -3.48
C TYR A 37 7.40 -9.10 -2.23
N GLN A 38 8.55 -9.72 -1.99
CA GLN A 38 8.76 -10.54 -0.81
C GLN A 38 9.54 -9.72 0.23
N GLY A 39 8.89 -9.43 1.36
CA GLY A 39 9.54 -8.87 2.54
C GLY A 39 10.13 -9.99 3.39
N SER A 40 11.38 -9.85 3.81
CA SER A 40 12.02 -10.75 4.77
C SER A 40 12.54 -9.93 5.93
N TRP A 41 12.11 -10.26 7.15
CA TRP A 41 12.55 -9.56 8.36
C TRP A 41 12.67 -10.52 9.54
N LYS A 42 13.41 -10.11 10.57
CA LYS A 42 13.69 -10.93 11.75
C LYS A 42 13.21 -10.22 13.00
N TYR A 43 12.43 -10.92 13.83
CA TYR A 43 11.95 -10.40 15.11
C TYR A 43 11.98 -11.51 16.17
N GLY A 44 12.58 -11.21 17.33
CA GLY A 44 12.72 -12.18 18.41
C GLY A 44 13.48 -13.47 18.02
N GLY A 45 14.39 -13.40 17.04
CA GLY A 45 15.11 -14.58 16.55
C GLY A 45 14.41 -15.36 15.43
N VAL A 46 13.13 -15.07 15.15
CA VAL A 46 12.32 -15.73 14.13
C VAL A 46 12.35 -14.93 12.82
N ASN A 47 12.50 -15.63 11.69
CA ASN A 47 12.39 -15.03 10.36
C ASN A 47 10.93 -15.02 9.92
N PHE A 48 10.48 -13.86 9.44
CA PHE A 48 9.16 -13.64 8.87
C PHE A 48 9.30 -13.35 7.38
N ILE A 49 8.39 -13.92 6.59
CA ILE A 49 8.30 -13.73 5.14
C ILE A 49 6.90 -13.23 4.83
N ASP A 50 6.81 -12.09 4.18
CA ASP A 50 5.54 -11.44 3.85
C ASP A 50 5.44 -11.12 2.36
N ASP A 51 4.23 -11.25 1.82
CA ASP A 51 3.89 -10.75 0.49
C ASP A 51 3.46 -9.28 0.58
N ILE A 52 4.12 -8.42 -0.19
CA ILE A 52 3.90 -6.99 -0.23
C ILE A 52 3.30 -6.62 -1.60
N ILE A 53 2.14 -5.97 -1.57
CA ILE A 53 1.59 -5.27 -2.74
C ILE A 53 2.09 -3.82 -2.68
N LYS A 54 2.84 -3.41 -3.70
CA LYS A 54 3.32 -2.04 -3.85
C LYS A 54 2.43 -1.28 -4.82
N ILE A 55 1.92 -0.13 -4.40
CA ILE A 55 1.19 0.81 -5.25
C ILE A 55 2.02 2.09 -5.34
N GLU A 56 2.24 2.59 -6.55
CA GLU A 56 3.00 3.81 -6.84
C GLU A 56 2.12 4.80 -7.57
N ILE A 57 2.15 6.05 -7.11
CA ILE A 57 1.36 7.15 -7.65
C ILE A 57 2.29 8.34 -7.86
N ILE A 58 2.18 8.98 -9.03
CA ILE A 58 2.79 10.28 -9.29
C ILE A 58 1.76 11.34 -8.92
N ALA A 59 2.06 12.15 -7.91
CA ALA A 59 1.17 13.19 -7.42
C ALA A 59 1.94 14.49 -7.17
N GLY A 60 1.20 15.61 -7.09
CA GLY A 60 1.77 16.90 -6.71
C GLY A 60 2.27 16.89 -5.26
N SER A 61 3.29 17.68 -4.96
CA SER A 61 3.88 17.81 -3.61
C SER A 61 3.12 18.81 -2.72
N ASP A 62 1.82 18.97 -2.93
CA ASP A 62 1.00 19.95 -2.23
C ASP A 62 0.41 19.42 -0.90
N ARG A 63 0.01 20.35 -0.03
CA ARG A 63 -0.55 20.03 1.30
C ARG A 63 -1.85 19.21 1.25
N LYS A 64 -2.64 19.28 0.16
CA LYS A 64 -3.85 18.47 0.01
C LYS A 64 -3.49 17.02 -0.24
N THR A 65 -2.50 16.76 -1.10
CA THR A 65 -1.98 15.42 -1.35
C THR A 65 -1.42 14.78 -0.08
N GLU A 66 -0.62 15.53 0.70
CA GLU A 66 -0.10 15.03 1.98
C GLU A 66 -1.21 14.71 2.98
N ARG A 67 -2.22 15.59 3.09
CA ARG A 67 -3.39 15.37 3.96
C ARG A 67 -4.21 14.17 3.52
N PHE A 68 -4.38 13.98 2.21
CA PHE A 68 -5.06 12.83 1.65
C PHE A 68 -4.38 11.54 2.11
N PHE A 69 -3.08 11.38 1.88
CA PHE A 69 -2.38 10.14 2.24
C PHE A 69 -2.34 9.88 3.75
N LYS A 70 -2.25 10.93 4.59
CA LYS A 70 -2.38 10.79 6.05
C LYS A 70 -3.73 10.21 6.46
N GLY A 71 -4.84 10.74 5.93
CA GLY A 71 -6.17 10.20 6.21
C GLY A 71 -6.39 8.83 5.59
N TYR A 72 -5.87 8.62 4.37
CA TYR A 72 -6.01 7.39 3.62
C TYR A 72 -5.27 6.23 4.29
N LYS A 73 -4.09 6.47 4.88
CA LYS A 73 -3.36 5.47 5.69
C LYS A 73 -4.25 4.88 6.79
N GLU A 74 -4.94 5.73 7.54
CA GLU A 74 -5.84 5.27 8.61
C GLU A 74 -7.07 4.53 8.09
N HIS A 75 -7.59 4.93 6.93
CA HIS A 75 -8.65 4.19 6.25
C HIS A 75 -8.16 2.78 5.84
N LEU A 76 -7.00 2.68 5.20
CA LEU A 76 -6.42 1.41 4.76
C LEU A 76 -6.14 0.46 5.93
N LYS A 77 -5.61 0.96 7.05
CA LYS A 77 -5.38 0.17 8.26
C LYS A 77 -6.65 -0.49 8.76
N ARG A 78 -7.77 0.24 8.77
CA ARG A 78 -9.09 -0.31 9.16
C ARG A 78 -9.62 -1.30 8.11
N LEU A 79 -9.58 -0.94 6.83
CA LEU A 79 -10.10 -1.76 5.73
C LEU A 79 -9.39 -3.12 5.65
N LEU A 80 -8.06 -3.11 5.77
CA LEU A 80 -7.18 -4.27 5.65
C LEU A 80 -6.81 -4.90 6.99
N LYS A 81 -7.34 -4.39 8.11
CA LYS A 81 -7.02 -4.84 9.48
C LYS A 81 -5.50 -4.97 9.70
N GLN A 82 -4.75 -3.99 9.20
CA GLN A 82 -3.30 -3.95 9.31
C GLN A 82 -2.86 -3.12 10.51
N ILE A 83 -1.88 -3.60 11.28
CA ILE A 83 -1.26 -2.85 12.38
C ILE A 83 -0.69 -1.53 11.85
N ASP A 84 -0.04 -1.59 10.68
CA ASP A 84 0.37 -0.40 9.97
C ASP A 84 0.39 -0.58 8.45
N ILE A 85 0.40 0.55 7.74
CA ILE A 85 0.59 0.61 6.29
C ILE A 85 1.72 1.59 6.01
N LEU A 86 2.73 1.15 5.27
CA LEU A 86 3.83 2.00 4.85
C LEU A 86 3.39 2.85 3.65
N ILE A 87 3.48 4.17 3.79
CA ILE A 87 3.35 5.12 2.69
C ILE A 87 4.58 6.01 2.73
N THR A 88 5.33 6.05 1.64
CA THR A 88 6.50 6.91 1.48
C THR A 88 6.24 7.94 0.39
N ALA A 89 6.81 9.13 0.56
CA ALA A 89 6.81 10.18 -0.46
C ALA A 89 8.25 10.49 -0.82
N GLN A 90 8.55 10.52 -2.11
CA GLN A 90 9.88 10.84 -2.64
C GLN A 90 9.76 11.86 -3.76
N ASN A 91 10.67 12.84 -3.80
CA ASN A 91 10.73 13.79 -4.90
C ASN A 91 11.29 13.09 -6.14
N ILE A 92 10.54 13.13 -7.23
CA ILE A 92 10.96 12.59 -8.52
C ILE A 92 11.46 13.75 -9.37
N ARG A 93 12.66 13.60 -9.92
CA ARG A 93 13.23 14.53 -10.89
C ARG A 93 13.20 13.86 -12.26
N THR A 94 12.50 14.47 -13.21
CA THR A 94 12.58 14.10 -14.63
C THR A 94 13.89 14.59 -15.22
N ILE A 95 14.50 13.78 -16.09
CA ILE A 95 15.70 14.11 -16.87
C ILE A 95 15.24 14.67 -18.21
#